data_AF-A0A956HVY6-F1
#
_entry.id   AF-A0A956HVY6-F1
#
_cell.length_a   1.000
_cell.length_b   1.000
_cell.length_c   1.000
_cell.angle_alpha   90.00
_cell.angle_beta   90.00
_cell.angle_gamma   90.00
#
_symmetry.space_group_name_H-M   'P 1'
#
loop_
_entity.id
_entity.type
_entity.pdbx_description
1 polymer ?
#
loop_
_entity_poly.entity_id
_entity_poly.type
_entity_poly.pdbx_seq_one_letter_code
_entity_poly.pdbx_strand_id
1 'polypeptide(L)'
;MRALLLCVFAIFGVSCSGERQHPEPARFAPAPAAGVTVSAAAAPAAAAETVTTIEPNPTDSAAERIAELQHELSSAVVELADSVDTDFLVPAPARPKLQALEGAFLAYLRERLPALLTTPEVNAKTAEAELMTPLREAGVVEGFGSQSFGGLIALDVRPEAEDLVGVVVTLGLSCGSDSTLYLFQGRGRDLRHVLTAGAAHKESIADGQLFLEHAVIPTTSGVFLAYAHATPWCTSAWRELRYGVLEATDDPAHPKTLFQQKDSVWIGNGFVDLTTTRDAFELRFDTWDTSGMDVVRQKALAYRRHGSSWQLRKR
;
A
#
# COMPACT_ATOMS: atom_id res chain seq x y z
N MET A 1 -16.77 29.79 28.57
CA MET A 1 -15.53 30.44 28.09
C MET A 1 -15.02 29.65 26.90
N ARG A 2 -15.20 30.19 25.68
CA ARG A 2 -14.75 29.59 24.41
C ARG A 2 -13.42 30.23 24.05
N ALA A 3 -12.37 29.43 23.90
CA ALA A 3 -11.09 29.89 23.35
C ALA A 3 -11.05 29.56 21.85
N LEU A 4 -11.05 30.60 21.03
CA LEU A 4 -10.67 30.56 19.62
C LEU A 4 -9.15 30.38 19.54
N LEU A 5 -8.67 29.42 18.76
CA LEU A 5 -7.29 29.39 18.29
C LEU A 5 -7.30 29.79 16.81
N LEU A 6 -6.77 30.98 16.52
CA LEU A 6 -6.42 31.42 15.16
C LEU A 6 -5.03 30.86 14.81
N CYS A 7 -4.94 30.11 13.71
CA CYS A 7 -3.66 29.86 13.05
C CYS A 7 -3.51 30.87 11.89
N VAL A 8 -2.46 31.67 11.99
CA VAL A 8 -1.99 32.60 10.96
C VAL A 8 -1.03 31.82 10.06
N PHE A 9 -1.36 31.65 8.78
CA PHE A 9 -0.41 31.19 7.78
C PHE A 9 0.25 32.41 7.12
N ALA A 10 1.56 32.52 7.31
CA ALA A 10 2.40 33.54 6.70
C ALA A 10 2.84 33.10 5.30
N ILE A 11 2.74 34.07 4.39
CA ILE A 11 3.00 34.04 2.96
C ILE A 11 4.50 34.17 2.71
N PHE A 12 5.09 33.28 1.91
CA PHE A 12 6.30 33.60 1.14
C PHE A 12 6.11 33.16 -0.30
N GLY A 13 6.01 34.16 -1.18
CA GLY A 13 6.04 33.99 -2.62
C GLY A 13 7.47 33.82 -3.12
N VAL A 14 7.65 32.91 -4.07
CA VAL A 14 8.72 32.99 -5.06
C VAL A 14 8.06 32.86 -6.42
N SER A 15 8.11 33.96 -7.17
CA SER A 15 7.73 34.06 -8.57
C SER A 15 8.98 33.81 -9.41
N CYS A 16 8.94 32.79 -10.27
CA CYS A 16 9.81 32.68 -11.44
C CYS A 16 8.93 32.21 -12.61
N SER A 17 8.45 33.18 -13.38
CA SER A 17 7.89 32.95 -14.71
C SER A 17 9.01 32.48 -15.64
N GLY A 18 8.89 31.25 -16.14
CA GLY A 18 9.67 30.72 -17.25
C GLY A 18 8.69 30.19 -18.29
N GLU A 19 8.29 31.07 -19.21
CA GLU A 19 7.38 30.80 -20.32
C GLU A 19 8.06 29.84 -21.31
N ARG A 20 7.80 28.53 -21.17
CA ARG A 20 8.16 27.54 -22.20
C ARG A 20 6.99 27.41 -23.16
N GLN A 21 7.22 27.82 -24.40
CA GLN A 21 6.34 27.53 -25.53
C GLN A 21 6.24 26.02 -25.71
N HIS A 22 5.02 25.49 -25.52
CA HIS A 22 4.69 24.12 -25.88
C HIS A 22 4.61 24.02 -27.42
N PRO A 23 5.36 23.11 -28.08
CA PRO A 23 5.09 22.79 -29.46
C PRO A 23 3.75 22.06 -29.59
N GLU A 24 2.99 22.48 -30.58
CA GLU A 24 1.72 21.91 -31.04
C GLU A 24 1.86 20.40 -31.29
N PRO A 25 0.91 19.55 -30.84
CA PRO A 25 1.00 18.11 -31.07
C PRO A 25 0.83 17.80 -32.55
N ALA A 26 1.89 17.27 -33.16
CA ALA A 26 1.86 16.77 -34.53
C ALA A 26 0.81 15.66 -34.67
N ARG A 27 -0.09 15.82 -35.64
CA ARG A 27 -1.06 14.81 -36.06
C ARG A 27 -0.30 13.61 -36.63
N PHE A 28 -0.29 12.49 -35.90
CA PHE A 28 0.22 11.22 -36.41
C PHE A 28 -0.75 10.62 -37.41
N ALA A 29 -0.33 10.52 -38.67
CA ALA A 29 -0.97 9.68 -39.68
C ALA A 29 -0.59 8.20 -39.44
N PRO A 30 -1.52 7.24 -39.62
CA PRO A 30 -1.22 5.83 -39.45
C PRO A 30 -0.29 5.33 -40.56
N ALA A 31 0.86 4.76 -40.18
CA ALA A 31 1.75 4.08 -41.10
C ALA A 31 1.18 2.69 -41.50
N PRO A 32 1.40 2.23 -42.75
CA PRO A 32 0.88 0.95 -43.23
C PRO A 32 1.57 -0.24 -42.56
N ALA A 33 0.77 -1.27 -42.28
CA ALA A 33 1.21 -2.54 -41.70
C ALA A 33 2.13 -3.30 -42.67
N ALA A 34 3.42 -3.35 -42.35
CA ALA A 34 4.37 -4.27 -42.97
C ALA A 34 4.45 -5.56 -42.12
N GLY A 35 4.04 -6.68 -42.69
CA GLY A 35 4.17 -8.00 -42.07
C GLY A 35 5.64 -8.43 -42.02
N VAL A 36 6.18 -8.51 -40.82
CA VAL A 36 7.50 -9.11 -40.54
C VAL A 36 7.27 -10.47 -39.89
N THR A 37 7.58 -11.53 -40.62
CA THR A 37 7.70 -12.89 -40.07
C THR A 37 9.02 -13.01 -39.33
N VAL A 38 8.99 -13.06 -38.00
CA VAL A 38 10.18 -13.33 -37.17
C VAL A 38 10.30 -14.84 -36.95
N SER A 39 11.40 -15.41 -37.45
CA SER A 39 11.81 -16.80 -37.23
C SER A 39 12.28 -16.96 -35.79
N ALA A 40 11.67 -17.87 -35.03
CA ALA A 40 12.06 -18.20 -33.67
C ALA A 40 13.42 -18.93 -33.64
N ALA A 41 14.47 -18.24 -33.18
CA ALA A 41 15.71 -18.87 -32.77
C ALA A 41 15.60 -19.27 -31.30
N ALA A 42 15.99 -20.51 -30.99
CA ALA A 42 15.93 -21.08 -29.65
C ALA A 42 16.81 -20.26 -28.68
N ALA A 43 16.19 -19.78 -27.60
CA ALA A 43 16.87 -19.13 -26.50
C ALA A 43 17.80 -20.12 -25.76
N PRO A 44 19.02 -19.72 -25.39
CA PRO A 44 19.88 -20.53 -24.52
C PRO A 44 19.25 -20.66 -23.13
N ALA A 45 19.31 -21.86 -22.57
CA ALA A 45 18.85 -22.16 -21.22
C ALA A 45 19.58 -21.26 -20.22
N ALA A 46 18.84 -20.33 -19.61
CA ALA A 46 19.33 -19.53 -18.50
C ALA A 46 19.66 -20.45 -17.32
N ALA A 47 20.89 -20.40 -16.85
CA ALA A 47 21.31 -21.05 -15.62
C ALA A 47 20.47 -20.48 -14.47
N ALA A 48 19.71 -21.34 -13.80
CA ALA A 48 18.99 -20.98 -12.59
C ALA A 48 20.02 -20.60 -11.52
N GLU A 49 20.09 -19.30 -11.19
CA GLU A 49 20.79 -18.85 -10.00
C GLU A 49 20.08 -19.47 -8.80
N THR A 50 20.77 -20.37 -8.11
CA THR A 50 20.39 -20.86 -6.79
C THR A 50 20.28 -19.67 -5.86
N VAL A 51 19.05 -19.21 -5.62
CA VAL A 51 18.72 -18.28 -4.55
C VAL A 51 19.03 -19.01 -3.25
N THR A 52 20.18 -18.69 -2.66
CA THR A 52 20.54 -19.16 -1.32
C THR A 52 19.50 -18.58 -0.36
N THR A 53 18.60 -19.43 0.12
CA THR A 53 17.73 -19.10 1.25
C THR A 53 18.63 -18.78 2.44
N ILE A 54 18.75 -17.51 2.79
CA ILE A 54 19.41 -17.05 4.01
C ILE A 54 18.53 -17.52 5.17
N GLU A 55 18.89 -18.64 5.81
CA GLU A 55 18.27 -19.06 7.06
C GLU A 55 18.60 -18.01 8.13
N PRO A 56 17.60 -17.42 8.81
CA PRO A 56 17.83 -16.41 9.83
C PRO A 56 18.59 -16.99 11.02
N ASN A 57 19.56 -16.23 11.54
CA ASN A 57 20.27 -16.57 12.76
C ASN A 57 19.27 -16.53 13.94
N PRO A 58 19.09 -17.62 14.71
CA PRO A 58 17.99 -17.76 15.68
C PRO A 58 18.09 -16.83 16.91
N THR A 59 19.11 -15.98 17.00
CA THR A 59 19.34 -15.06 18.12
C THR A 59 18.93 -13.62 17.86
N ASP A 60 18.74 -13.24 16.59
CA ASP A 60 18.46 -11.84 16.26
C ASP A 60 16.96 -11.59 16.40
N SER A 61 16.60 -10.53 17.12
CA SER A 61 15.20 -10.14 17.28
C SER A 61 14.61 -9.77 15.91
N ALA A 62 13.30 -9.97 15.74
CA ALA A 62 12.64 -9.61 14.48
C ALA A 62 12.83 -8.11 14.12
N ALA A 63 13.02 -7.24 15.12
CA ALA A 63 13.34 -5.82 14.92
C ALA A 63 14.75 -5.59 14.31
N GLU A 64 15.77 -6.29 14.80
CA GLU A 64 17.13 -6.22 14.25
C GLU A 64 17.16 -6.72 12.80
N ARG A 65 16.40 -7.78 12.50
CA ARG A 65 16.26 -8.28 11.13
C ARG A 65 15.62 -7.25 10.18
N ILE A 66 14.63 -6.50 10.66
CA ILE A 66 14.01 -5.41 9.87
C ILE A 66 15.05 -4.32 9.57
N ALA A 67 15.85 -3.92 10.56
CA ALA A 67 16.88 -2.91 10.39
C ALA A 67 17.99 -3.36 9.41
N GLU A 68 18.43 -4.61 9.50
CA GLU A 68 19.38 -5.23 8.56
C GLU A 68 18.84 -5.20 7.12
N LEU A 69 17.60 -5.67 6.92
CA LEU A 69 16.97 -5.69 5.60
C LEU A 69 16.78 -4.29 5.01
N GLN A 70 16.46 -3.27 5.83
CA GLN A 70 16.43 -1.88 5.39
C GLN A 70 17.81 -1.37 4.95
N HIS A 71 18.86 -1.73 5.68
CA HIS A 71 20.23 -1.34 5.33
C HIS A 71 20.68 -1.99 4.01
N GLU A 72 20.41 -3.29 3.83
CA GLU A 72 20.69 -4.00 2.59
C GLU A 72 19.92 -3.40 1.40
N LEU A 73 18.63 -3.10 1.61
CA LEU A 73 17.77 -2.51 0.58
C LEU A 73 18.24 -1.12 0.17
N SER A 74 18.59 -0.28 1.16
CA SER A 74 19.11 1.07 0.90
C SER A 74 20.40 1.01 0.10
N SER A 75 21.31 0.09 0.46
CA SER A 75 22.57 -0.11 -0.25
C SER A 75 22.35 -0.56 -1.70
N ALA A 76 21.44 -1.52 -1.92
CA ALA A 76 21.10 -2.00 -3.26
C ALA A 76 20.46 -0.92 -4.15
N VAL A 77 19.68 0.00 -3.57
CA VAL A 77 19.06 1.10 -4.33
C VAL A 77 20.09 2.18 -4.67
N VAL A 78 20.99 2.54 -3.75
CA VAL A 78 22.05 3.53 -4.00
C VAL A 78 22.96 3.12 -5.14
N GLU A 79 23.33 1.83 -5.22
CA GLU A 79 24.14 1.30 -6.33
C GLU A 79 23.48 1.43 -7.70
N LEU A 80 22.14 1.51 -7.73
CA LEU A 80 21.35 1.50 -8.97
C LEU A 80 20.77 2.87 -9.34
N ALA A 81 20.83 3.85 -8.44
CA ALA A 81 20.15 5.14 -8.57
C ALA A 81 20.48 5.89 -9.88
N ASP A 82 21.70 5.74 -10.40
CA ASP A 82 22.12 6.39 -11.64
C ASP A 82 21.77 5.60 -12.92
N SER A 83 21.29 4.36 -12.77
CA SER A 83 21.14 3.40 -13.88
C SER A 83 19.70 2.94 -14.14
N VAL A 84 18.78 3.20 -13.21
CA VAL A 84 17.39 2.76 -13.28
C VAL A 84 16.47 3.96 -13.13
N ASP A 85 15.43 4.01 -13.97
CA ASP A 85 14.33 4.96 -13.82
C ASP A 85 13.48 4.57 -12.59
N THR A 86 13.93 5.01 -11.42
CA THR A 86 13.28 4.77 -10.14
C THR A 86 11.97 5.55 -9.97
N ASP A 87 11.63 6.42 -10.93
CA ASP A 87 10.36 7.15 -10.93
C ASP A 87 9.18 6.24 -11.32
N PHE A 88 9.45 5.09 -11.96
CA PHE A 88 8.38 4.17 -12.38
C PHE A 88 8.61 2.72 -11.95
N LEU A 89 9.87 2.32 -11.76
CA LEU A 89 10.24 0.93 -11.53
C LEU A 89 10.81 0.72 -10.14
N VAL A 90 10.50 -0.44 -9.56
CA VAL A 90 11.26 -0.95 -8.41
C VAL A 90 12.48 -1.68 -8.97
N PRO A 91 13.72 -1.26 -8.61
CA PRO A 91 14.93 -1.91 -9.10
C PRO A 91 14.91 -3.42 -8.83
N ALA A 92 15.30 -4.24 -9.80
CA ALA A 92 15.17 -5.70 -9.68
C ALA A 92 15.83 -6.29 -8.40
N PRO A 93 17.03 -5.86 -7.99
CA PRO A 93 17.65 -6.32 -6.74
C PRO A 93 16.91 -5.90 -5.46
N ALA A 94 16.12 -4.82 -5.52
CA ALA A 94 15.34 -4.31 -4.38
C ALA A 94 14.05 -5.13 -4.13
N ARG A 95 13.47 -5.74 -5.18
CA ARG A 95 12.18 -6.45 -5.10
C ARG A 95 12.16 -7.59 -4.07
N PRO A 96 13.09 -8.57 -4.10
CA PRO A 96 13.08 -9.64 -3.10
C PRO A 96 13.39 -9.12 -1.70
N LYS A 97 14.16 -8.03 -1.55
CA LYS A 97 14.46 -7.41 -0.26
C LYS A 97 13.25 -6.71 0.35
N LEU A 98 12.45 -6.02 -0.46
CA LEU A 98 11.16 -5.45 -0.04
C LEU A 98 10.20 -6.56 0.44
N GLN A 99 10.10 -7.66 -0.32
CA GLN A 99 9.26 -8.79 0.08
C GLN A 99 9.76 -9.44 1.38
N ALA A 100 11.07 -9.61 1.54
CA ALA A 100 11.67 -10.12 2.78
C ALA A 100 11.40 -9.17 3.97
N LEU A 101 11.46 -7.85 3.74
CA LEU A 101 11.17 -6.84 4.75
C LEU A 101 9.71 -6.91 5.22
N GLU A 102 8.75 -7.06 4.31
CA GLU A 102 7.33 -7.28 4.66
C GLU A 102 7.15 -8.55 5.51
N GLY A 103 7.80 -9.65 5.11
CA GLY A 103 7.80 -10.90 5.87
C GLY A 103 8.39 -10.72 7.28
N ALA A 104 9.46 -9.93 7.42
CA ALA A 104 10.07 -9.62 8.71
C ALA A 104 9.14 -8.77 9.60
N PHE A 105 8.42 -7.80 9.03
CA PHE A 105 7.38 -7.07 9.77
C PHE A 105 6.25 -7.98 10.25
N LEU A 106 5.76 -8.90 9.43
CA LEU A 106 4.75 -9.87 9.88
C LEU A 106 5.27 -10.76 11.02
N ALA A 107 6.53 -11.22 10.94
CA ALA A 107 7.15 -11.99 12.01
C ALA A 107 7.24 -11.17 13.31
N TYR A 108 7.69 -9.92 13.21
CA TYR A 108 7.75 -8.96 14.32
C TYR A 108 6.37 -8.77 14.98
N LEU A 109 5.32 -8.56 14.18
CA LEU A 109 3.96 -8.40 14.69
C LEU A 109 3.46 -9.67 15.39
N ARG A 110 3.71 -10.85 14.83
CA ARG A 110 3.33 -12.14 15.44
C ARG A 110 4.02 -12.40 16.77
N GLU A 111 5.27 -11.95 16.92
CA GLU A 111 6.02 -12.05 18.18
C GLU A 111 5.46 -11.11 19.25
N ARG A 112 5.15 -9.85 18.87
CA ARG A 112 4.91 -8.77 19.83
C ARG A 112 3.43 -8.57 20.18
N LEU A 113 2.52 -8.68 19.21
CA LEU A 113 1.10 -8.42 19.42
C LEU A 113 0.45 -9.31 20.50
N PRO A 114 0.77 -10.61 20.65
CA PRO A 114 0.20 -11.44 21.70
C PRO A 114 0.37 -10.85 23.11
N ALA A 115 1.53 -10.26 23.41
CA ALA A 115 1.78 -9.66 24.72
C ALA A 115 1.03 -8.33 24.89
N LEU A 116 0.91 -7.56 23.80
CA LEU A 116 0.23 -6.27 23.81
C LEU A 116 -1.27 -6.41 23.93
N LEU A 117 -1.87 -7.44 23.32
CA LEU A 117 -3.33 -7.62 23.24
C LEU A 117 -3.86 -8.60 24.29
N THR A 118 -3.27 -8.58 25.49
CA THR A 118 -3.72 -9.42 26.62
C THR A 118 -4.94 -8.86 27.32
N THR A 119 -5.16 -7.55 27.27
CA THR A 119 -6.32 -6.89 27.90
C THR A 119 -7.27 -6.28 26.87
N PRO A 120 -8.57 -6.16 27.17
CA PRO A 120 -9.55 -5.54 26.27
C PRO A 120 -9.32 -4.05 26.02
N GLU A 121 -8.58 -3.38 26.90
CA GLU A 121 -8.50 -1.92 26.98
C GLU A 121 -7.26 -1.33 26.29
N VAL A 122 -6.54 -2.15 25.53
CA VAL A 122 -5.31 -1.70 24.88
C VAL A 122 -5.67 -0.62 23.88
N ASN A 123 -5.24 0.60 24.19
CA ASN A 123 -5.38 1.74 23.31
C ASN A 123 -4.49 1.52 22.08
N ALA A 124 -5.07 1.61 20.89
CA ALA A 124 -4.36 1.57 19.60
C ALA A 124 -3.04 2.35 19.61
N LYS A 125 -3.08 3.60 20.07
CA LYS A 125 -1.92 4.49 20.13
C LYS A 125 -0.84 4.00 21.10
N THR A 126 -1.24 3.37 22.20
CA THR A 126 -0.28 2.74 23.12
C THR A 126 0.35 1.51 22.47
N ALA A 127 -0.44 0.67 21.80
CA ALA A 127 0.10 -0.49 21.08
C ALA A 127 1.07 -0.06 19.96
N GLU A 128 0.75 0.98 19.20
CA GLU A 128 1.66 1.57 18.20
C GLU A 128 2.98 2.00 18.82
N ALA A 129 2.95 2.75 19.94
CA ALA A 129 4.15 3.21 20.61
C ALA A 129 5.03 2.04 21.13
N GLU A 130 4.40 1.00 21.68
CA GLU A 130 5.07 -0.21 22.18
C GLU A 130 5.65 -1.08 21.04
N LEU A 131 5.05 -1.06 19.85
CA LEU A 131 5.60 -1.67 18.64
C LEU A 131 6.71 -0.83 18.01
N MET A 132 6.62 0.50 18.07
CA MET A 132 7.65 1.37 17.50
C MET A 132 8.93 1.42 18.32
N THR A 133 8.85 1.22 19.65
CA THR A 133 10.02 1.36 20.53
C THR A 133 11.16 0.37 20.19
N PRO A 134 10.93 -0.95 20.09
CA PRO A 134 11.99 -1.89 19.71
C PRO A 134 12.52 -1.67 18.29
N LEU A 135 11.67 -1.23 17.35
CA LEU A 135 12.10 -0.93 15.98
C LEU A 135 13.10 0.24 15.98
N ARG A 136 12.83 1.29 16.75
CA ARG A 136 13.75 2.43 16.91
C ARG A 136 15.06 2.03 17.60
N GLU A 137 14.98 1.22 18.65
CA GLU A 137 16.16 0.73 19.36
C GLU A 137 17.05 -0.14 18.45
N ALA A 138 16.44 -0.92 17.55
CA ALA A 138 17.14 -1.70 16.53
C ALA A 138 17.72 -0.86 15.38
N GLY A 139 17.41 0.45 15.31
CA GLY A 139 17.91 1.34 14.25
C GLY A 139 17.11 1.28 12.95
N VAL A 140 15.85 0.83 12.99
CA VAL A 140 14.93 0.92 11.84
C VAL A 140 14.78 2.39 11.43
N VAL A 141 15.04 2.68 10.16
CA VAL A 141 15.00 4.02 9.60
C VAL A 141 13.55 4.42 9.33
N GLU A 142 13.12 5.50 9.99
CA GLU A 142 11.83 6.16 9.73
C GLU A 142 12.01 7.24 8.64
N GLY A 143 11.12 7.30 7.65
CA GLY A 143 11.18 8.39 6.66
C GLY A 143 10.46 8.17 5.32
N PHE A 144 10.31 9.28 4.60
CA PHE A 144 9.76 9.37 3.25
C PHE A 144 10.78 10.03 2.30
N GLY A 145 10.85 9.60 1.05
CA GLY A 145 11.64 10.23 0.00
C GLY A 145 12.09 9.26 -1.10
N SER A 146 12.63 9.81 -2.19
CA SER A 146 13.07 9.03 -3.36
C SER A 146 14.17 8.01 -3.06
N GLN A 147 14.93 8.22 -1.97
CA GLN A 147 15.98 7.31 -1.51
C GLN A 147 15.53 6.35 -0.41
N SER A 148 14.27 6.39 0.04
CA SER A 148 13.79 5.64 1.21
C SER A 148 12.98 4.40 0.83
N PHE A 149 13.43 3.63 -0.17
CA PHE A 149 12.81 2.33 -0.45
C PHE A 149 12.85 1.46 0.80
N GLY A 150 11.68 1.03 1.28
CA GLY A 150 11.54 0.22 2.49
C GLY A 150 11.74 0.98 3.80
N GLY A 151 11.96 2.30 3.78
CA GLY A 151 11.92 3.12 5.00
C GLY A 151 10.54 3.03 5.65
N LEU A 152 10.49 2.94 6.98
CA LEU A 152 9.22 2.83 7.70
C LEU A 152 8.56 4.22 7.76
N ILE A 153 7.41 4.40 7.14
CA ILE A 153 6.66 5.66 7.17
C ILE A 153 5.69 5.66 8.35
N ALA A 154 4.95 4.57 8.52
CA ALA A 154 3.93 4.45 9.55
C ALA A 154 3.72 2.99 9.97
N LEU A 155 3.33 2.81 11.23
CA LEU A 155 2.81 1.57 11.79
C LEU A 155 1.55 1.94 12.57
N ASP A 156 0.40 1.64 12.00
CA ASP A 156 -0.90 1.98 12.58
C ASP A 156 -1.59 0.72 13.12
N VAL A 157 -2.13 0.79 14.34
CA VAL A 157 -2.90 -0.30 14.96
C VAL A 157 -4.34 0.15 15.13
N ARG A 158 -5.31 -0.63 14.64
CA ARG A 158 -6.73 -0.28 14.72
C ARG A 158 -7.55 -1.46 15.24
N PRO A 159 -8.38 -1.28 16.28
CA PRO A 159 -9.41 -2.25 16.61
C PRO A 159 -10.47 -2.24 15.50
N GLU A 160 -10.69 -3.40 14.87
CA GLU A 160 -11.64 -3.54 13.75
C GLU A 160 -12.98 -4.11 14.22
N ALA A 161 -12.93 -5.01 15.20
CA ALA A 161 -14.08 -5.60 15.90
C ALA A 161 -13.65 -6.06 17.30
N GLU A 162 -14.57 -6.66 18.07
CA GLU A 162 -14.30 -7.10 19.45
C GLU A 162 -13.08 -8.03 19.57
N ASP A 163 -12.86 -8.88 18.58
CA ASP A 163 -11.78 -9.86 18.51
C ASP A 163 -10.87 -9.66 17.29
N LEU A 164 -10.97 -8.55 16.57
CA LEU A 164 -10.16 -8.27 15.37
C LEU A 164 -9.35 -7.00 15.53
N VAL A 165 -8.06 -7.09 15.19
CA VAL A 165 -7.13 -5.96 15.13
C VAL A 165 -6.46 -5.91 13.77
N GLY A 166 -6.52 -4.74 13.13
CA GLY A 166 -5.78 -4.43 11.93
C GLY A 166 -4.47 -3.75 12.30
N VAL A 167 -3.37 -4.16 11.66
CA VAL A 167 -2.09 -3.44 11.72
C VAL A 167 -1.66 -3.10 10.31
N VAL A 168 -1.51 -1.81 10.01
CA VAL A 168 -1.02 -1.34 8.72
C VAL A 168 0.44 -0.95 8.86
N VAL A 169 1.31 -1.59 8.08
CA VAL A 169 2.71 -1.19 7.95
C VAL A 169 2.87 -0.47 6.62
N THR A 170 3.33 0.77 6.66
CA THR A 170 3.53 1.60 5.47
C THR A 170 5.01 1.82 5.23
N LEU A 171 5.50 1.36 4.09
CA LEU A 171 6.89 1.46 3.66
C LEU A 171 7.05 2.48 2.53
N GLY A 172 8.20 3.16 2.49
CA GLY A 172 8.52 4.12 1.45
C GLY A 172 8.82 3.49 0.09
N LEU A 173 8.38 4.18 -0.95
CA LEU A 173 8.76 3.99 -2.36
C LEU A 173 9.19 5.34 -2.93
N SER A 174 9.82 5.36 -4.12
CA SER A 174 10.40 6.59 -4.69
C SER A 174 9.43 7.79 -4.71
N CYS A 175 8.18 7.56 -5.12
CA CYS A 175 7.13 8.58 -5.27
C CYS A 175 5.83 8.21 -4.55
N GLY A 176 5.94 7.58 -3.39
CA GLY A 176 4.78 7.21 -2.60
C GLY A 176 5.14 6.22 -1.51
N SER A 177 4.20 5.34 -1.23
CA SER A 177 4.36 4.31 -0.22
C SER A 177 3.70 3.03 -0.67
N ASP A 178 4.06 1.95 0.01
CA ASP A 178 3.32 0.70 -0.04
C ASP A 178 2.86 0.33 1.36
N SER A 179 1.55 0.28 1.54
CA SER A 179 0.91 -0.13 2.79
C SER A 179 0.47 -1.58 2.70
N THR A 180 0.86 -2.38 3.68
CA THR A 180 0.36 -3.74 3.86
C THR A 180 -0.43 -3.82 5.16
N LEU A 181 -1.68 -4.26 5.06
CA LEU A 181 -2.54 -4.53 6.20
C LEU A 181 -2.42 -5.99 6.62
N TYR A 182 -2.21 -6.21 7.91
CA TYR A 182 -2.27 -7.50 8.58
C TYR A 182 -3.43 -7.52 9.55
N LEU A 183 -4.34 -8.48 9.39
CA LEU A 183 -5.50 -8.64 10.26
C LEU A 183 -5.28 -9.84 11.18
N PHE A 184 -5.43 -9.62 12.48
CA PHE A 184 -5.30 -10.66 13.49
C PHE A 184 -6.63 -10.84 14.23
N GLN A 185 -6.94 -12.09 14.59
CA GLN A 185 -8.12 -12.46 15.33
C GLN A 185 -7.77 -13.14 16.65
N GLY A 186 -8.50 -12.80 17.72
CA GLY A 186 -8.28 -13.33 19.06
C GLY A 186 -7.49 -12.38 19.95
N ARG A 187 -6.95 -12.91 21.06
CA ARG A 187 -6.23 -12.14 22.08
C ARG A 187 -5.16 -12.97 22.74
N GLY A 188 -4.15 -12.31 23.33
CA GLY A 188 -3.10 -12.99 24.06
C GLY A 188 -2.44 -14.09 23.22
N ARG A 189 -2.35 -15.28 23.80
CA ARG A 189 -1.78 -16.47 23.15
C ARG A 189 -2.67 -17.09 22.05
N ASP A 190 -3.94 -16.72 21.99
CA ASP A 190 -4.89 -17.22 20.98
C ASP A 190 -4.96 -16.32 19.74
N LEU A 191 -4.15 -15.24 19.71
CA LEU A 191 -4.07 -14.33 18.59
C LEU A 191 -3.52 -15.06 17.35
N ARG A 192 -4.32 -15.10 16.29
CA ARG A 192 -3.95 -15.69 14.99
C ARG A 192 -3.96 -14.64 13.90
N HIS A 193 -3.01 -14.71 12.98
CA HIS A 193 -3.06 -13.95 11.73
C HIS A 193 -4.11 -14.57 10.80
N VAL A 194 -5.06 -13.78 10.30
CA VAL A 194 -6.20 -14.29 9.50
C VAL A 194 -6.26 -13.74 8.08
N LEU A 195 -5.64 -12.59 7.80
CA LEU A 195 -5.64 -12.00 6.46
C LEU A 195 -4.47 -11.00 6.30
N THR A 196 -3.80 -11.05 5.16
CA THR A 196 -2.89 -10.01 4.65
C THR A 196 -3.50 -9.36 3.41
N ALA A 197 -3.56 -8.05 3.38
CA ALA A 197 -3.86 -7.27 2.19
C ALA A 197 -2.64 -6.40 1.86
N GLY A 198 -1.86 -6.84 0.88
CA GLY A 198 -0.62 -6.20 0.43
C GLY A 198 -0.35 -6.49 -1.05
N ALA A 199 0.62 -5.80 -1.64
CA ALA A 199 1.00 -6.03 -3.03
C ALA A 199 1.89 -7.28 -3.16
N ALA A 200 1.41 -8.32 -3.85
CA ALA A 200 2.12 -9.59 -4.00
C ALA A 200 3.42 -9.49 -4.80
N HIS A 201 3.46 -8.57 -5.77
CA HIS A 201 4.61 -8.34 -6.64
C HIS A 201 4.84 -6.83 -6.79
N LYS A 202 6.10 -6.43 -6.92
CA LYS A 202 6.52 -5.04 -6.97
C LYS A 202 7.49 -4.86 -8.13
N GLU A 203 6.97 -4.85 -9.35
CA GLU A 203 7.78 -4.57 -10.53
C GLU A 203 7.85 -3.06 -10.80
N SER A 204 6.72 -2.39 -10.58
CA SER A 204 6.54 -0.95 -10.68
C SER A 204 6.20 -0.35 -9.33
N ILE A 205 6.54 0.94 -9.13
CA ILE A 205 6.05 1.66 -7.95
C ILE A 205 4.51 1.72 -7.94
N ALA A 206 3.86 1.65 -9.10
CA ALA A 206 2.40 1.64 -9.23
C ALA A 206 1.74 0.36 -8.68
N ASP A 207 2.53 -0.66 -8.35
CA ASP A 207 2.04 -1.86 -7.68
C ASP A 207 1.82 -1.63 -6.18
N GLY A 208 2.43 -0.59 -5.60
CA GLY A 208 2.27 -0.24 -4.19
C GLY A 208 0.86 0.25 -3.86
N GLN A 209 0.51 0.17 -2.57
CA GLN A 209 -0.77 0.61 -2.02
C GLN A 209 -0.63 1.93 -1.29
N LEU A 210 -0.72 3.05 -2.02
CA LEU A 210 -0.71 4.40 -1.46
C LEU A 210 -2.06 4.71 -0.79
N PHE A 211 -2.02 5.28 0.41
CA PHE A 211 -3.22 5.65 1.19
C PHE A 211 -4.21 4.48 1.36
N LEU A 212 -3.72 3.31 1.78
CA LEU A 212 -4.60 2.17 2.03
C LEU A 212 -5.67 2.51 3.08
N GLU A 213 -6.91 2.59 2.62
CA GLU A 213 -8.10 2.65 3.45
C GLU A 213 -8.77 1.28 3.48
N HIS A 214 -9.26 0.89 4.66
CA HIS A 214 -9.88 -0.41 4.85
C HIS A 214 -10.95 -0.37 5.92
N ALA A 215 -11.86 -1.34 5.84
CA ALA A 215 -12.88 -1.56 6.85
C ALA A 215 -13.36 -3.02 6.83
N VAL A 216 -13.47 -3.63 8.01
CA VAL A 216 -14.11 -4.95 8.14
C VAL A 216 -15.61 -4.81 7.89
N ILE A 217 -16.16 -5.71 7.07
CA ILE A 217 -17.60 -5.82 6.81
C ILE A 217 -18.19 -6.75 7.89
N PRO A 218 -19.06 -6.25 8.80
CA PRO A 218 -19.60 -7.08 9.88
C PRO A 218 -20.46 -8.22 9.33
N THR A 219 -20.10 -9.47 9.62
CA THR A 219 -20.86 -10.66 9.18
C THR A 219 -20.67 -11.81 10.16
N THR A 220 -21.56 -12.79 10.09
CA THR A 220 -21.49 -14.02 10.89
C THR A 220 -20.76 -15.17 10.18
N SER A 221 -20.41 -15.00 8.90
CA SER A 221 -19.98 -16.11 8.02
C SER A 221 -18.50 -16.06 7.63
N GLY A 222 -17.65 -15.39 8.40
CA GLY A 222 -16.22 -15.22 8.09
C GLY A 222 -15.76 -13.77 8.23
N VAL A 223 -14.54 -13.49 7.77
CA VAL A 223 -13.94 -12.15 7.81
C VAL A 223 -13.87 -11.60 6.40
N PHE A 224 -14.56 -10.48 6.18
CA PHE A 224 -14.63 -9.79 4.89
C PHE A 224 -14.03 -8.40 5.07
N LEU A 225 -13.14 -8.01 4.18
CA LEU A 225 -12.44 -6.73 4.23
C LEU A 225 -12.77 -5.93 2.96
N ALA A 226 -13.41 -4.78 3.12
CA ALA A 226 -13.44 -3.77 2.06
C ALA A 226 -12.14 -2.98 2.12
N TYR A 227 -11.55 -2.69 0.95
CA TYR A 227 -10.31 -1.92 0.85
C TYR A 227 -10.34 -0.97 -0.34
N ALA A 228 -9.56 0.11 -0.24
CA ALA A 228 -9.29 1.04 -1.31
C ALA A 228 -7.86 1.60 -1.18
N HIS A 229 -7.11 1.69 -2.26
CA HIS A 229 -5.80 2.34 -2.30
C HIS A 229 -5.57 3.02 -3.66
N ALA A 230 -4.75 4.06 -3.67
CA ALA A 230 -4.21 4.64 -4.90
C ALA A 230 -2.93 3.90 -5.31
N THR A 231 -2.59 3.93 -6.59
CA THR A 231 -1.26 3.53 -7.07
C THR A 231 -0.28 4.70 -6.89
N PRO A 232 0.96 4.51 -6.37
CA PRO A 232 2.00 5.53 -6.40
C PRO A 232 2.32 6.01 -7.83
N TRP A 233 2.65 7.30 -7.98
CA TRP A 233 3.02 7.89 -9.27
C TRP A 233 3.71 9.26 -9.08
N CYS A 234 4.77 9.56 -9.84
CA CYS A 234 5.59 10.76 -9.57
C CYS A 234 5.03 12.06 -10.17
N THR A 235 4.39 12.01 -11.34
CA THR A 235 4.27 13.21 -12.21
C THR A 235 2.88 13.86 -12.24
N SER A 236 1.92 13.34 -11.49
CA SER A 236 0.55 13.83 -11.46
C SER A 236 0.04 13.86 -10.02
N ALA A 237 -1.18 14.32 -9.75
CA ALA A 237 -1.94 13.93 -8.55
C ALA A 237 -3.17 13.07 -8.89
N TRP A 238 -3.43 12.86 -10.19
CA TRP A 238 -4.32 11.82 -10.65
C TRP A 238 -3.65 10.46 -10.49
N ARG A 239 -4.37 9.51 -9.90
CA ARG A 239 -3.94 8.13 -9.66
C ARG A 239 -4.98 7.15 -10.18
N GLU A 240 -4.56 5.91 -10.40
CA GLU A 240 -5.50 4.80 -10.44
C GLU A 240 -5.93 4.50 -9.00
N LEU A 241 -7.24 4.46 -8.76
CA LEU A 241 -7.86 3.97 -7.54
C LEU A 241 -8.16 2.49 -7.74
N ARG A 242 -7.72 1.63 -6.83
CA ARG A 242 -8.08 0.21 -6.78
C ARG A 242 -8.87 -0.04 -5.52
N TYR A 243 -10.00 -0.73 -5.64
CA TYR A 243 -10.85 -1.04 -4.50
C TYR A 243 -11.54 -2.38 -4.67
N GLY A 244 -11.88 -3.02 -3.57
CA GLY A 244 -12.37 -4.38 -3.61
C GLY A 244 -12.91 -4.91 -2.29
N VAL A 245 -13.26 -6.19 -2.30
CA VAL A 245 -13.60 -6.97 -1.12
C VAL A 245 -12.81 -8.27 -1.12
N LEU A 246 -12.10 -8.53 -0.02
CA LEU A 246 -11.39 -9.76 0.26
C LEU A 246 -12.17 -10.60 1.28
N GLU A 247 -12.06 -11.92 1.18
CA GLU A 247 -12.52 -12.89 2.16
C GLU A 247 -11.30 -13.63 2.71
N ALA A 248 -11.18 -13.68 4.04
CA ALA A 248 -10.13 -14.47 4.70
C ALA A 248 -10.27 -15.95 4.34
N THR A 249 -9.13 -16.63 4.18
CA THR A 249 -9.05 -18.06 3.87
C THR A 249 -8.21 -18.76 4.94
N ASP A 250 -7.99 -20.07 4.79
CA ASP A 250 -7.09 -20.82 5.68
C ASP A 250 -5.62 -20.40 5.51
N ASP A 251 -5.27 -19.74 4.41
CA ASP A 251 -3.96 -19.13 4.18
C ASP A 251 -4.08 -17.59 4.22
N PRO A 252 -3.68 -16.96 5.34
CA PRO A 252 -3.78 -15.51 5.49
C PRO A 252 -3.07 -14.71 4.40
N ALA A 253 -2.02 -15.26 3.77
CA ALA A 253 -1.28 -14.56 2.72
C ALA A 253 -2.01 -14.59 1.36
N HIS A 254 -3.02 -15.45 1.21
CA HIS A 254 -3.78 -15.62 -0.03
C HIS A 254 -5.29 -15.50 0.24
N PRO A 255 -5.77 -14.30 0.64
CA PRO A 255 -7.19 -14.07 0.78
C PRO A 255 -7.88 -14.21 -0.58
N LYS A 256 -9.17 -14.58 -0.55
CA LYS A 256 -9.97 -14.74 -1.76
C LYS A 256 -10.54 -13.39 -2.18
N THR A 257 -10.21 -12.93 -3.38
CA THR A 257 -10.82 -11.74 -3.97
C THR A 257 -12.25 -12.04 -4.40
N LEU A 258 -13.23 -11.40 -3.75
CA LEU A 258 -14.65 -11.54 -4.09
C LEU A 258 -15.13 -10.47 -5.07
N PHE A 259 -14.49 -9.32 -5.03
CA PHE A 259 -14.82 -8.17 -5.85
C PHE A 259 -13.60 -7.28 -5.98
N GLN A 260 -13.37 -6.75 -7.18
CA GLN A 260 -12.33 -5.77 -7.44
C GLN A 260 -12.76 -4.89 -8.61
N GLN A 261 -12.49 -3.60 -8.48
CA GLN A 261 -12.72 -2.59 -9.51
C GLN A 261 -11.58 -1.56 -9.47
N LYS A 262 -11.57 -0.71 -10.49
CA LYS A 262 -10.67 0.42 -10.57
C LYS A 262 -11.37 1.66 -11.08
N ASP A 263 -10.84 2.81 -10.70
CA ASP A 263 -11.30 4.13 -11.12
C ASP A 263 -10.10 5.09 -11.22
N SER A 264 -10.35 6.35 -11.56
CA SER A 264 -9.36 7.41 -11.38
C SER A 264 -9.72 8.26 -10.16
N VAL A 265 -8.71 8.64 -9.39
CA VAL A 265 -8.87 9.48 -8.20
C VAL A 265 -7.90 10.65 -8.22
N TRP A 266 -8.38 11.81 -7.76
CA TRP A 266 -7.57 12.98 -7.47
C TRP A 266 -7.24 12.99 -5.98
N ILE A 267 -5.95 12.92 -5.62
CA ILE A 267 -5.52 12.87 -4.21
C ILE A 267 -5.26 14.24 -3.58
N GLY A 268 -5.42 15.33 -4.36
CA GLY A 268 -5.04 16.68 -3.91
C GLY A 268 -5.95 17.31 -2.85
N ASN A 269 -7.15 16.76 -2.63
CA ASN A 269 -8.13 17.26 -1.66
C ASN A 269 -8.42 16.24 -0.53
N GLY A 270 -7.60 15.20 -0.40
CA GLY A 270 -7.91 13.98 0.33
C GLY A 270 -8.05 12.79 -0.60
N PHE A 271 -8.18 11.58 -0.04
CA PHE A 271 -8.17 10.35 -0.81
C PHE A 271 -9.57 9.73 -0.95
N VAL A 272 -9.98 8.89 0.00
CA VAL A 272 -11.22 8.11 -0.05
C VAL A 272 -11.85 8.12 1.34
N ASP A 273 -13.17 8.26 1.38
CA ASP A 273 -13.98 7.91 2.55
C ASP A 273 -14.63 6.55 2.28
N LEU A 274 -14.22 5.54 3.06
CA LEU A 274 -14.71 4.15 2.98
C LEU A 274 -15.54 3.85 4.23
N THR A 275 -16.80 3.45 4.02
CA THR A 275 -17.68 3.02 5.10
C THR A 275 -18.29 1.66 4.79
N THR A 276 -18.56 0.86 5.83
CA THR A 276 -19.17 -0.46 5.70
C THR A 276 -20.44 -0.58 6.54
N THR A 277 -21.30 -1.48 6.10
CA THR A 277 -22.44 -2.02 6.85
C THR A 277 -22.42 -3.54 6.72
N ARG A 278 -23.38 -4.25 7.32
CA ARG A 278 -23.39 -5.72 7.32
C ARG A 278 -23.31 -6.35 5.91
N ASP A 279 -23.91 -5.71 4.92
CA ASP A 279 -24.06 -6.26 3.57
C ASP A 279 -23.62 -5.30 2.46
N ALA A 280 -23.00 -4.17 2.81
CA ALA A 280 -22.65 -3.15 1.84
C ALA A 280 -21.38 -2.38 2.24
N PHE A 281 -20.70 -1.80 1.25
CA PHE A 281 -19.69 -0.78 1.47
C PHE A 281 -19.95 0.42 0.55
N GLU A 282 -19.59 1.61 1.00
CA GLU A 282 -19.66 2.85 0.23
C GLU A 282 -18.28 3.51 0.17
N LEU A 283 -17.93 3.99 -1.02
CA LEU A 283 -16.73 4.76 -1.31
C LEU A 283 -17.14 6.16 -1.75
N ARG A 284 -16.49 7.19 -1.21
CA ARG A 284 -16.60 8.57 -1.70
C ARG A 284 -15.21 9.10 -2.00
N PHE A 285 -15.03 9.64 -3.21
CA PHE A 285 -13.72 10.10 -3.68
C PHE A 285 -13.86 11.15 -4.78
N ASP A 286 -12.82 11.92 -4.97
CA ASP A 286 -12.73 12.95 -6.01
C ASP A 286 -12.22 12.34 -7.32
N THR A 287 -12.94 12.54 -8.43
CA THR A 287 -12.61 11.98 -9.75
C THR A 287 -12.83 13.00 -10.87
N TRP A 288 -12.49 12.62 -12.10
CA TRP A 288 -12.74 13.42 -13.31
C TRP A 288 -14.23 13.69 -13.48
N ASP A 289 -14.56 14.88 -13.97
CA ASP A 289 -15.86 15.04 -14.57
C ASP A 289 -15.93 14.34 -15.95
N THR A 290 -17.10 13.80 -16.27
CA THR A 290 -17.32 13.09 -17.54
C THR A 290 -17.32 14.02 -18.74
N SER A 291 -17.11 15.33 -18.56
CA SER A 291 -17.08 16.32 -19.63
C SER A 291 -15.70 16.53 -20.25
N GLY A 292 -14.67 15.85 -19.70
CA GLY A 292 -13.30 15.90 -20.24
C GLY A 292 -12.57 17.21 -19.93
N MET A 293 -13.09 18.00 -18.99
CA MET A 293 -12.39 19.14 -18.41
C MET A 293 -11.72 18.69 -17.10
N ASP A 294 -10.60 19.32 -16.72
CA ASP A 294 -9.90 19.15 -15.44
C ASP A 294 -10.73 19.69 -14.26
N VAL A 295 -11.96 19.21 -14.13
CA VAL A 295 -12.90 19.54 -13.06
C VAL A 295 -12.99 18.33 -12.16
N VAL A 296 -12.54 18.51 -10.92
CA VAL A 296 -12.65 17.50 -9.87
C VAL A 296 -14.10 17.46 -9.38
N ARG A 297 -14.71 16.28 -9.35
CA ARG A 297 -16.03 16.05 -8.76
C ARG A 297 -16.01 14.88 -7.79
N GLN A 298 -16.74 15.03 -6.70
CA GLN A 298 -16.97 13.93 -5.79
C GLN A 298 -17.89 12.89 -6.42
N LYS A 299 -17.42 11.64 -6.49
CA LYS A 299 -18.17 10.45 -6.86
C LYS A 299 -18.43 9.62 -5.61
N ALA A 300 -19.60 8.99 -5.56
CA ALA A 300 -19.97 8.09 -4.48
C ALA A 300 -20.51 6.78 -5.05
N LEU A 301 -19.89 5.66 -4.67
CA LEU A 301 -20.24 4.32 -5.13
C LEU A 301 -20.66 3.48 -3.93
N ALA A 302 -21.86 2.91 -3.98
CA ALA A 302 -22.37 2.02 -2.95
C ALA A 302 -22.58 0.62 -3.54
N TYR A 303 -21.90 -0.37 -3.00
CA TYR A 303 -22.06 -1.77 -3.42
C TYR A 303 -22.76 -2.56 -2.33
N ARG A 304 -23.70 -3.42 -2.73
CA ARG A 304 -24.39 -4.36 -1.84
C ARG A 304 -24.10 -5.79 -2.26
N ARG A 305 -23.92 -6.67 -1.28
CA ARG A 305 -23.77 -8.10 -1.49
C ARG A 305 -25.12 -8.72 -1.87
N HIS A 306 -25.14 -9.46 -2.97
CA HIS A 306 -26.27 -10.27 -3.41
C HIS A 306 -25.78 -11.70 -3.64
N GLY A 307 -26.02 -12.57 -2.65
CA GLY A 307 -25.46 -13.92 -2.60
C GLY A 307 -23.92 -13.88 -2.49
N SER A 308 -23.24 -14.44 -3.49
CA SER A 308 -21.78 -14.43 -3.62
C SER A 308 -21.23 -13.26 -4.45
N SER A 309 -22.11 -12.39 -4.98
CA SER A 309 -21.73 -11.27 -5.85
C SER A 309 -21.88 -9.91 -5.17
N TRP A 310 -21.15 -8.90 -5.65
CA TRP A 310 -21.29 -7.51 -5.22
C TRP A 310 -21.84 -6.67 -6.38
N GLN A 311 -22.92 -5.94 -6.12
CA GLN A 311 -23.63 -5.18 -7.15
C GLN A 311 -23.68 -3.70 -6.78
N LEU A 312 -23.42 -2.84 -7.78
CA LEU A 312 -23.55 -1.40 -7.61
C LEU A 312 -25.03 -1.05 -7.38
N ARG A 313 -25.32 -0.35 -6.29
CA ARG A 313 -26.66 0.14 -5.98
C ARG A 313 -26.95 1.35 -6.86
N LYS A 314 -27.95 1.24 -7.73
CA LYS A 314 -28.49 2.41 -8.44
C LYS A 314 -29.07 3.37 -7.39
N ARG A 315 -28.57 4.61 -7.39
CA ARG A 315 -29.13 5.71 -6.59
C ARG A 315 -30.38 6.24 -7.28
#